data_AF-A0A976CR53-F1
#
_entry.id   AF-A0A976CR53-F1
#
_cell.length_a   1.000
_cell.length_b   1.000
_cell.length_c   1.000
_cell.angle_alpha   90.00
_cell.angle_beta   90.00
_cell.angle_gamma   90.00
#
_symmetry.space_group_name_H-M   'P 1'
#
loop_
_entity.id
_entity.type
_entity.pdbx_description
1 polymer ?
#
loop_
_entity_poly.entity_id
_entity_poly.type
_entity_poly.pdbx_seq_one_letter_code
_entity_poly.pdbx_strand_id
1 'polypeptide(L)'
;MRLQEILQFIDDAVYAKTRKRLNDLQRGIIEGTLKRQKYDDIAENCGCSAGHAKDVGYELLQMLSDIFDEEVDKKNLKSVVERQGDLNIYLGARSFNTNNSNHIIGCVNMGSEQTTPNLNQSQPETPDSQEENKNQTKIETIDKLRQFGLSDEQIAEALDIPLEQVKQVDLQE
;
A
#
# COMPACT_ATOMS: atom_id res chain seq x y z
N MET A 1 -15.10 -7.08 -4.58
CA MET A 1 -15.84 -6.39 -3.48
C MET A 1 -17.34 -6.31 -3.80
N ARG A 2 -18.25 -6.25 -2.81
CA ARG A 2 -19.68 -5.98 -3.04
C ARG A 2 -19.89 -4.50 -3.39
N LEU A 3 -20.98 -4.17 -4.09
CA LEU A 3 -21.28 -2.80 -4.54
C LEU A 3 -21.20 -1.76 -3.42
N GLN A 4 -21.78 -2.04 -2.25
CA GLN A 4 -21.75 -1.14 -1.10
C GLN A 4 -20.33 -0.92 -0.56
N GLU A 5 -19.50 -1.96 -0.57
CA GLU A 5 -18.09 -1.88 -0.14
C GLU A 5 -17.27 -1.04 -1.13
N ILE A 6 -17.53 -1.18 -2.43
CA ILE A 6 -16.90 -0.37 -3.49
C ILE A 6 -17.28 1.10 -3.30
N LEU A 7 -18.56 1.40 -3.12
CA LEU A 7 -19.04 2.77 -2.90
C LEU A 7 -18.43 3.40 -1.66
N GLN A 8 -18.35 2.65 -0.55
CA GLN A 8 -17.75 3.14 0.69
C GLN A 8 -16.25 3.40 0.53
N PHE A 9 -15.52 2.47 -0.10
CA PHE A 9 -14.10 2.63 -0.36
C PHE A 9 -13.79 3.88 -1.20
N ILE A 10 -14.54 4.10 -2.28
CA ILE A 10 -14.34 5.28 -3.14
C ILE A 10 -14.68 6.56 -2.37
N ASP A 11 -15.76 6.56 -1.59
CA ASP A 11 -16.15 7.71 -0.78
C ASP A 11 -15.09 8.08 0.28
N ASP A 12 -14.48 7.08 0.92
CA ASP A 12 -13.38 7.29 1.86
C ASP A 12 -12.11 7.80 1.17
N ALA A 13 -11.76 7.27 0.00
CA ALA A 13 -10.62 7.75 -0.79
C ALA A 13 -10.80 9.21 -1.24
N VAL A 14 -12.00 9.56 -1.73
CA VAL A 14 -12.35 10.93 -2.11
C VAL A 14 -12.33 11.86 -0.91
N TYR A 15 -12.87 11.43 0.24
CA TYR A 15 -12.83 12.23 1.47
C TYR A 15 -11.41 12.44 1.98
N ALA A 16 -10.55 11.42 1.94
CA ALA A 16 -9.15 11.54 2.35
C ALA A 16 -8.41 12.60 1.52
N LYS A 17 -8.64 12.64 0.20
CA LYS A 17 -7.99 13.59 -0.72
C LYS A 17 -8.59 14.98 -0.66
N THR A 18 -9.92 15.09 -0.67
CA THR A 18 -10.64 16.36 -0.93
C THR A 18 -11.30 16.95 0.31
N ARG A 19 -11.39 16.19 1.41
CA ARG A 19 -12.19 16.50 2.61
C ARG A 19 -13.69 16.69 2.33
N LYS A 20 -14.16 16.23 1.18
CA LYS A 20 -15.58 16.22 0.77
C LYS A 20 -16.01 14.79 0.51
N ARG A 21 -17.26 14.48 0.85
CA ARG A 21 -17.90 13.19 0.58
C ARG A 21 -18.57 13.23 -0.80
N LEU A 22 -18.79 12.06 -1.39
CA LEU A 22 -19.54 11.94 -2.63
C LEU A 22 -20.99 12.37 -2.41
N ASN A 23 -21.49 13.23 -3.29
CA ASN A 23 -22.91 13.55 -3.33
C ASN A 23 -23.73 12.42 -3.99
N ASP A 24 -25.05 12.53 -3.92
CA ASP A 24 -25.97 11.48 -4.40
C ASP A 24 -25.82 11.21 -5.90
N LEU A 25 -25.59 12.25 -6.72
CA LEU A 25 -25.38 12.10 -8.15
C LEU A 25 -24.06 11.36 -8.45
N GLN A 26 -22.98 11.71 -7.76
CA GLN A 26 -21.69 11.03 -7.92
C GLN A 26 -21.77 9.56 -7.48
N ARG A 27 -22.48 9.27 -6.38
CA ARG A 27 -22.76 7.90 -5.94
C ARG A 27 -23.56 7.13 -6.98
N GLY A 28 -24.62 7.74 -7.51
CA GLY A 28 -25.44 7.17 -8.58
C GLY A 28 -24.64 6.88 -9.85
N ILE A 29 -23.70 7.76 -10.23
CA ILE A 29 -22.82 7.56 -11.38
C ILE A 29 -21.87 6.37 -11.15
N ILE A 30 -21.26 6.24 -9.98
CA ILE A 30 -20.39 5.10 -9.66
C ILE A 30 -21.20 3.81 -9.72
N GLU A 31 -22.35 3.78 -9.05
CA GLU A 31 -23.23 2.61 -9.03
C GLU A 31 -23.68 2.21 -10.43
N GLY A 32 -24.17 3.17 -11.22
CA GLY A 32 -24.61 2.94 -12.60
C GLY A 32 -23.46 2.48 -13.51
N THR A 33 -22.26 3.02 -13.32
CA THR A 33 -21.05 2.58 -14.03
C THR A 33 -20.71 1.13 -13.73
N LEU A 34 -20.70 0.74 -12.47
CA LEU A 34 -20.46 -0.64 -12.04
C LEU A 34 -21.53 -1.61 -12.56
N LYS A 35 -22.77 -1.12 -12.72
CA LYS A 35 -23.90 -1.84 -13.34
C LYS A 35 -23.94 -1.76 -14.87
N ARG A 36 -22.97 -1.11 -15.52
CA ARG A 36 -22.89 -0.89 -16.98
C ARG A 36 -24.10 -0.15 -17.58
N GLN A 37 -24.75 0.72 -16.81
CA GLN A 37 -25.86 1.56 -17.27
C GLN A 37 -25.38 2.69 -18.18
N LYS A 38 -26.26 3.22 -19.05
CA LYS A 38 -25.96 4.43 -19.84
C LYS A 38 -26.17 5.68 -18.97
N TYR A 39 -25.59 6.81 -19.38
CA TYR A 39 -25.79 8.07 -18.66
C TYR A 39 -27.24 8.53 -18.68
N ASP A 40 -27.99 8.18 -19.73
CA ASP A 40 -29.42 8.45 -19.81
C ASP A 40 -30.19 7.76 -18.67
N ASP A 41 -29.94 6.46 -18.46
CA ASP A 41 -30.57 5.68 -17.37
C ASP A 41 -30.17 6.21 -15.98
N ILE A 42 -28.90 6.59 -15.82
CA ILE A 42 -28.38 7.17 -14.56
C ILE A 42 -29.05 8.51 -14.29
N ALA A 43 -29.17 9.36 -15.31
CA ALA A 43 -29.76 10.68 -15.18
C ALA A 43 -31.24 10.62 -14.83
N GLU A 44 -31.98 9.67 -15.43
CA GLU A 44 -33.38 9.40 -15.07
C GLU A 44 -33.51 9.00 -13.60
N ASN A 45 -32.68 8.07 -13.14
CA ASN A 45 -32.69 7.62 -11.73
C ASN A 45 -32.28 8.73 -10.75
N CYS A 46 -31.40 9.63 -11.16
CA CYS A 46 -30.91 10.74 -10.32
C CYS A 46 -31.72 12.04 -10.49
N GLY A 47 -32.72 12.08 -11.37
CA GLY A 47 -33.54 13.26 -11.62
C GLY A 47 -32.79 14.45 -12.25
N CYS A 48 -31.80 14.17 -13.11
CA CYS A 48 -31.02 15.20 -13.80
C CYS A 48 -31.01 15.00 -15.32
N SER A 49 -30.32 15.87 -16.07
CA SER A 49 -30.18 15.70 -17.52
C SER A 49 -29.04 14.72 -17.86
N ALA A 50 -29.19 13.98 -18.96
CA ALA A 50 -28.15 13.07 -19.45
C ALA A 50 -26.80 13.78 -19.67
N GLY A 51 -26.83 15.01 -20.17
CA GLY A 51 -25.63 15.85 -20.32
C GLY A 51 -24.97 16.13 -18.97
N HIS A 52 -25.74 16.56 -17.97
CA HIS A 52 -25.21 16.83 -16.63
C HIS A 52 -24.63 15.58 -15.97
N ALA A 53 -25.31 14.44 -16.06
CA ALA A 53 -24.78 13.17 -15.55
C ALA A 53 -23.47 12.76 -16.24
N LYS A 54 -23.37 13.01 -17.55
CA LYS A 54 -22.16 12.72 -18.32
C LYS A 54 -20.99 13.64 -17.93
N ASP A 55 -21.24 14.93 -17.78
CA ASP A 55 -20.21 15.91 -17.40
C ASP A 55 -19.67 15.60 -16.00
N VAL A 56 -20.57 15.46 -15.01
CA VAL A 56 -20.19 15.07 -13.64
C VAL A 56 -19.51 13.71 -13.61
N GLY A 57 -19.95 12.78 -14.47
CA GLY A 57 -19.34 11.46 -14.54
C GLY A 57 -17.93 11.47 -15.11
N TYR A 58 -17.65 12.31 -16.11
CA TYR A 58 -16.31 12.49 -16.65
C TYR A 58 -15.37 13.12 -15.60
N GLU A 59 -15.81 14.20 -14.95
CA GLU A 59 -15.05 14.85 -13.88
C GLU A 59 -14.76 13.90 -12.71
N LEU A 60 -15.74 13.07 -12.34
CA LEU A 60 -15.58 12.09 -11.28
C LEU A 60 -14.54 11.02 -11.64
N LEU A 61 -14.59 10.45 -12.84
CA LEU A 61 -13.62 9.43 -13.27
C LEU A 61 -12.20 10.02 -13.37
N GLN A 62 -12.05 11.27 -13.81
CA GLN A 62 -10.77 11.96 -13.81
C GLN A 62 -10.22 12.16 -12.39
N MET A 63 -11.06 12.61 -11.46
CA MET A 63 -10.68 12.75 -10.06
C MET A 63 -10.25 11.42 -9.44
N LEU A 64 -10.94 10.34 -9.76
CA LEU A 64 -10.55 9.00 -9.30
C LEU A 64 -9.22 8.55 -9.90
N SER A 65 -8.93 8.95 -11.14
CA SER A 65 -7.63 8.69 -11.75
C SER A 65 -6.50 9.36 -10.97
N ASP A 66 -6.71 10.63 -10.59
CA ASP A 66 -5.74 11.40 -9.79
C ASP A 66 -5.59 10.87 -8.36
N ILE A 67 -6.65 10.29 -7.79
CA ILE A 67 -6.62 9.71 -6.44
C ILE A 67 -5.89 8.37 -6.42
N PHE A 68 -6.15 7.51 -7.42
CA PHE A 68 -5.60 6.17 -7.47
C PHE A 68 -4.25 6.09 -8.20
N ASP A 69 -3.78 7.20 -8.77
CA ASP A 69 -2.57 7.28 -9.61
C ASP A 69 -2.60 6.23 -10.73
N GLU A 70 -3.80 6.01 -11.28
CA GLU A 70 -4.07 5.03 -12.32
C GLU A 70 -5.24 5.53 -13.19
N GLU A 71 -5.15 5.38 -14.51
CA GLU A 71 -6.23 5.81 -15.41
C GLU A 71 -7.55 5.08 -15.08
N VAL A 72 -8.59 5.85 -14.75
CA VAL A 72 -9.93 5.36 -14.48
C VAL A 72 -10.89 5.80 -15.58
N ASP A 73 -11.55 4.82 -16.18
CA ASP A 73 -12.62 5.01 -17.12
C ASP A 73 -13.87 4.18 -16.74
N LYS A 74 -14.92 4.32 -17.54
CA LYS A 74 -16.18 3.60 -17.30
C LYS A 74 -16.06 2.08 -17.41
N LYS A 75 -15.08 1.57 -18.18
CA LYS A 75 -14.89 0.15 -18.44
C LYS A 75 -14.04 -0.52 -17.36
N ASN A 76 -13.11 0.20 -16.76
CA ASN A 76 -12.10 -0.32 -15.85
C ASN A 76 -12.36 0.03 -14.36
N LEU A 77 -13.29 0.93 -14.04
CA LEU A 77 -13.56 1.41 -12.69
C LEU A 77 -13.58 0.28 -11.65
N LYS A 78 -14.31 -0.81 -11.93
CA LYS A 78 -14.40 -1.95 -11.02
C LYS A 78 -13.03 -2.57 -10.75
N SER A 79 -12.27 -2.84 -11.81
CA SER A 79 -10.96 -3.49 -11.71
C SER A 79 -9.92 -2.60 -11.02
N VAL A 80 -9.96 -1.28 -11.25
CA VAL A 80 -9.10 -0.32 -10.54
C VAL A 80 -9.41 -0.34 -9.06
N VAL A 81 -10.68 -0.20 -8.69
CA VAL A 81 -11.06 -0.16 -7.28
C VAL A 81 -10.77 -1.47 -6.56
N GLU A 82 -10.99 -2.63 -7.20
CA GLU A 82 -10.65 -3.92 -6.59
C GLU A 82 -9.14 -4.05 -6.33
N ARG A 83 -8.27 -3.67 -7.28
CA ARG A 83 -6.81 -3.67 -7.03
C ARG A 83 -6.40 -2.70 -5.93
N GLN A 84 -6.92 -1.47 -5.96
CA GLN A 84 -6.57 -0.44 -4.96
C GLN A 84 -7.08 -0.84 -3.57
N GLY A 85 -8.26 -1.46 -3.49
CA GLY A 85 -8.82 -2.02 -2.26
C GLY A 85 -7.99 -3.17 -1.71
N ASP A 86 -7.62 -4.13 -2.56
CA ASP A 86 -6.80 -5.29 -2.17
C ASP A 86 -5.40 -4.86 -1.72
N LEU A 87 -4.79 -3.87 -2.39
CA LEU A 87 -3.53 -3.25 -1.97
C LEU A 87 -3.67 -2.58 -0.60
N ASN A 88 -4.76 -1.83 -0.37
CA ASN A 88 -4.97 -1.16 0.91
C ASN A 88 -5.22 -2.17 2.05
N ILE A 89 -5.95 -3.27 1.80
CA ILE A 89 -6.13 -4.36 2.77
C ILE A 89 -4.78 -5.04 3.07
N TYR A 90 -3.98 -5.33 2.04
CA TYR A 90 -2.68 -5.96 2.20
C TYR A 90 -1.67 -5.06 2.96
N LEU A 91 -1.62 -3.77 2.62
CA LEU A 91 -0.74 -2.79 3.25
C LEU A 91 -1.23 -2.41 4.66
N GLY A 92 -2.54 -2.27 4.86
CA GLY A 92 -3.17 -2.01 6.15
C GLY A 92 -3.01 -3.16 7.15
N ALA A 93 -2.90 -4.41 6.67
CA ALA A 93 -2.53 -5.56 7.49
C ALA A 93 -1.03 -5.58 7.89
N ARG A 94 -0.17 -4.80 7.22
CA ARG A 94 1.28 -4.80 7.41
C ARG A 94 1.84 -3.54 8.07
N SER A 95 1.05 -2.49 8.26
CA SER A 95 1.56 -1.22 8.82
C SER A 95 0.75 -0.72 10.01
N PHE A 96 1.44 -0.72 11.16
CA PHE A 96 1.02 -0.15 12.43
C PHE A 96 0.86 1.38 12.34
N ASN A 97 -0.14 1.89 13.06
CA ASN A 97 -0.07 3.08 13.90
C ASN A 97 0.86 4.22 13.40
N THR A 98 0.41 5.02 12.42
CA THR A 98 1.04 6.33 12.16
C THR A 98 -0.02 7.38 11.84
N ASN A 99 -0.24 8.25 12.83
CA ASN A 99 -1.05 9.46 12.74
C ASN A 99 -0.31 10.52 11.91
N ASN A 100 -0.07 10.28 10.61
CA ASN A 100 0.22 11.36 9.69
C ASN A 100 -0.06 10.94 8.26
N SER A 101 -1.21 11.38 7.75
CA SER A 101 -1.51 11.35 6.33
C SER A 101 -0.53 12.29 5.63
N ASN A 102 0.39 11.73 4.85
CA ASN A 102 0.83 12.24 3.55
C ASN A 102 1.98 11.37 3.04
N HIS A 103 1.77 10.78 1.86
CA HIS A 103 2.83 10.24 0.99
C HIS A 103 3.46 8.92 1.44
N ILE A 104 2.93 7.78 0.98
CA ILE A 104 3.66 6.66 0.31
C ILE A 104 2.60 5.80 -0.41
N ILE A 105 2.28 6.14 -1.67
CA ILE A 105 1.74 5.15 -2.63
C ILE A 105 2.92 4.85 -3.54
N GLY A 106 3.68 3.82 -3.21
CA GLY A 106 4.96 3.60 -3.87
C GLY A 106 5.76 2.47 -3.26
N CYS A 107 5.20 1.26 -3.28
CA CYS A 107 6.02 0.07 -3.13
C CYS A 107 5.47 -1.04 -4.02
N VAL A 108 6.01 -1.08 -5.24
CA VAL A 108 6.03 -2.25 -6.10
C VAL A 108 6.83 -3.33 -5.36
N ASN A 109 6.20 -4.43 -4.95
CA ASN A 109 6.95 -5.63 -4.61
C ASN A 109 6.84 -6.60 -5.79
N MET A 110 7.78 -6.46 -6.73
CA MET A 110 8.04 -7.46 -7.75
C MET A 110 8.59 -8.71 -7.06
N GLY A 111 7.80 -9.78 -7.09
CA GLY A 111 8.24 -11.18 -6.97
C GLY A 111 9.08 -11.56 -5.74
N SER A 112 8.46 -12.27 -4.82
CA SER A 112 9.08 -13.53 -4.37
C SER A 112 7.98 -14.49 -3.95
N GLU A 113 8.04 -15.66 -4.56
CA GLU A 113 7.23 -16.83 -4.24
C GLU A 113 7.33 -17.16 -2.75
N GLN A 114 6.22 -17.68 -2.23
CA GLN A 114 6.10 -18.20 -0.88
C GLN A 114 6.97 -19.45 -0.74
N THR A 115 7.78 -19.59 0.30
CA THR A 115 7.96 -20.91 0.95
C THR A 115 8.36 -20.78 2.42
N THR A 116 7.51 -21.30 3.29
CA THR A 116 7.75 -21.60 4.71
C THR A 116 8.59 -22.89 4.87
N PRO A 117 9.10 -23.20 6.08
CA PRO A 117 10.42 -23.80 6.28
C PRO A 117 10.42 -25.32 6.30
N ASN A 118 11.51 -25.95 5.86
CA ASN A 118 11.85 -27.30 6.31
C ASN A 118 13.37 -27.54 6.35
N LEU A 119 13.80 -28.11 7.48
CA LEU A 119 15.15 -28.48 7.87
C LEU A 119 15.45 -29.88 7.32
N ASN A 120 16.56 -30.07 6.60
CA ASN A 120 17.64 -31.04 6.92
C ASN A 120 18.60 -31.32 5.74
N GLN A 121 19.88 -31.14 6.05
CA GLN A 121 21.06 -31.97 5.70
C GLN A 121 21.28 -32.41 4.25
N SER A 122 22.30 -31.85 3.60
CA SER A 122 23.64 -32.50 3.49
C SER A 122 24.62 -31.59 2.72
N GLN A 123 25.79 -31.33 3.32
CA GLN A 123 27.05 -30.86 2.69
C GLN A 123 27.62 -31.95 1.74
N PRO A 124 28.66 -31.71 0.89
CA PRO A 124 29.88 -30.90 1.09
C PRO A 124 30.27 -30.03 -0.15
N GLU A 125 31.23 -29.09 -0.21
CA GLU A 125 32.63 -29.02 0.23
C GLU A 125 33.08 -27.52 0.35
N THR A 126 34.06 -27.25 1.21
CA THR A 126 34.84 -26.00 1.42
C THR A 126 35.99 -25.86 0.38
N PRO A 127 36.74 -24.74 0.22
CA PRO A 127 37.00 -23.66 1.20
C PRO A 127 37.08 -22.20 0.68
N ASP A 128 37.01 -21.30 1.67
CA ASP A 128 37.82 -20.07 1.80
C ASP A 128 37.20 -18.69 1.47
N SER A 129 37.32 -17.78 2.46
CA SER A 129 37.37 -16.32 2.35
C SER A 129 36.08 -15.50 2.10
N GLN A 130 35.06 -15.52 2.98
CA GLN A 130 34.02 -14.44 2.98
C GLN A 130 33.45 -14.03 4.35
N GLU A 131 33.96 -14.55 5.47
CA GLU A 131 33.31 -14.32 6.79
C GLU A 131 33.67 -12.98 7.44
N GLU A 132 34.84 -12.40 7.13
CA GLU A 132 35.30 -11.14 7.73
C GLU A 132 34.51 -9.91 7.22
N ASN A 133 34.09 -9.90 5.96
CA ASN A 133 33.46 -8.71 5.34
C ASN A 133 32.02 -8.46 5.85
N LYS A 134 31.30 -9.54 6.20
CA LYS A 134 29.93 -9.46 6.73
C LYS A 134 29.88 -8.92 8.16
N ASN A 135 30.89 -9.19 8.98
CA ASN A 135 30.94 -8.75 10.36
C ASN A 135 31.32 -7.27 10.46
N GLN A 136 32.25 -6.80 9.63
CA GLN A 136 32.62 -5.40 9.54
C GLN A 136 31.42 -4.50 9.16
N THR A 137 30.66 -4.92 8.15
CA THR A 137 29.50 -4.15 7.67
C THR A 137 28.39 -4.06 8.72
N LYS A 138 28.24 -5.09 9.56
CA LYS A 138 27.27 -5.10 10.67
C LYS A 138 27.70 -4.18 11.81
N ILE A 139 28.99 -4.21 12.18
CA ILE A 139 29.56 -3.34 13.23
C ILE A 139 29.40 -1.85 12.85
N GLU A 140 29.79 -1.47 11.63
CA GLU A 140 29.65 -0.08 11.16
C GLU A 140 28.19 0.40 11.12
N THR A 141 27.25 -0.51 10.90
CA THR A 141 25.83 -0.18 10.89
C THR A 141 25.32 0.03 12.32
N ILE A 142 25.73 -0.80 13.28
CA ILE A 142 25.39 -0.65 14.71
C ILE A 142 25.90 0.69 15.24
N ASP A 143 27.16 1.06 14.94
CA ASP A 143 27.76 2.32 15.39
C ASP A 143 27.03 3.55 14.84
N LYS A 144 26.64 3.52 13.57
CA LYS A 144 25.85 4.61 12.96
C LYS A 144 24.49 4.74 13.64
N LEU A 145 23.80 3.63 13.92
CA LEU A 145 22.48 3.66 14.57
C LEU A 145 22.56 4.21 15.99
N ARG A 146 23.65 3.92 16.72
CA ARG A 146 23.95 4.55 18.02
C ARG A 146 24.20 6.04 17.90
N GLN A 147 24.95 6.50 16.88
CA GLN A 147 25.12 7.95 16.61
C GLN A 147 23.79 8.66 16.33
N PHE A 148 22.81 7.95 15.78
CA PHE A 148 21.45 8.47 15.58
C PHE A 148 20.56 8.41 16.83
N GLY A 149 21.08 7.97 17.98
CA GLY A 149 20.39 7.96 19.26
C GLY A 149 19.45 6.78 19.48
N LEU A 150 19.60 5.71 18.71
CA LEU A 150 18.84 4.46 18.92
C LEU A 150 19.43 3.67 20.09
N SER A 151 18.55 3.05 20.89
CA SER A 151 18.94 2.14 21.97
C SER A 151 19.37 0.77 21.42
N ASP A 152 20.21 0.05 22.16
CA ASP A 152 20.71 -1.26 21.77
C ASP A 152 19.56 -2.27 21.55
N GLU A 153 18.46 -2.15 22.29
CA GLU A 153 17.24 -2.96 22.11
C GLU A 153 16.59 -2.71 20.75
N GLN A 154 16.49 -1.45 20.33
CA GLN A 154 15.92 -1.07 19.03
C GLN A 154 16.81 -1.51 17.88
N ILE A 155 18.13 -1.46 18.07
CA ILE A 155 19.11 -1.90 17.08
C ILE A 155 19.05 -3.42 16.92
N ALA A 156 18.96 -4.17 18.03
CA ALA A 156 18.81 -5.62 18.03
C ALA A 156 17.53 -6.05 17.29
N GLU A 157 16.41 -5.39 17.56
CA GLU A 157 15.13 -5.64 16.90
C GLU A 157 15.17 -5.28 15.40
N ALA A 158 15.75 -4.13 15.04
CA ALA A 158 15.81 -3.68 13.64
C ALA A 158 16.72 -4.54 12.76
N LEU A 159 17.78 -5.12 13.34
CA LEU A 159 18.75 -5.95 12.64
C LEU A 159 18.50 -7.46 12.79
N ASP A 160 17.46 -7.86 13.53
CA ASP A 160 17.13 -9.26 13.87
C ASP A 160 18.34 -10.02 14.44
N ILE A 161 19.08 -9.36 15.34
CA ILE A 161 20.25 -9.93 16.02
C ILE A 161 20.05 -9.99 17.54
N PRO A 162 20.65 -10.97 18.23
CA PRO A 162 20.57 -11.03 19.69
C PRO A 162 21.17 -9.77 20.33
N LEU A 163 20.51 -9.26 21.38
CA LEU A 163 20.98 -8.09 22.13
C LEU A 163 22.43 -8.22 22.64
N GLU A 164 22.84 -9.43 22.97
CA GLU A 164 24.21 -9.74 23.39
C GLU A 164 25.25 -9.47 22.29
N GLN A 165 24.88 -9.61 21.01
CA GLN A 165 25.78 -9.31 19.89
C GLN A 165 25.92 -7.81 19.66
N VAL A 166 24.88 -7.02 19.92
CA VAL A 166 24.93 -5.56 19.85
C VAL A 166 25.87 -5.01 20.93
N LYS A 167 25.83 -5.58 22.13
CA LYS A 167 26.67 -5.20 23.28
C LYS A 167 28.13 -5.68 23.17
N GLN A 168 28.38 -6.74 22.40
CA GLN A 168 29.73 -7.28 22.18
C GLN A 168 30.58 -6.43 21.22
N VAL A 169 29.95 -5.52 20.45
CA VAL A 169 30.67 -4.59 19.57
C VAL A 169 31.59 -3.65 20.36
N ASP A 170 31.26 -3.37 21.63
CA ASP A 170 32.08 -2.50 22.50
C ASP A 170 33.38 -3.14 23.02
N LEU A 171 33.62 -4.43 22.75
CA LEU A 171 34.76 -5.20 23.29
C LEU A 171 35.87 -5.49 22.26
N GLN A 172 35.74 -4.97 21.05
CA GLN A 172 36.76 -5.05 20.00
C GLN A 172 37.42 -3.69 19.80
N GLU A 173 38.13 -3.23 20.84
CA GLU A 173 39.15 -2.17 20.76
C GLU A 173 40.52 -2.75 21.12
#